data_AF-A0A0B4DNG7-F1
#
_entry.id   AF-A0A0B4DNG7-F1
#
_cell.length_a   1.000
_cell.length_b   1.000
_cell.length_c   1.000
_cell.angle_alpha   90.00
_cell.angle_beta   90.00
_cell.angle_gamma   90.00
#
_symmetry.space_group_name_H-M   'P 1'
#
loop_
_entity.id
_entity.type
_entity.pdbx_description
1 polymer ?
#
loop_
_entity_poly.entity_id
_entity_poly.type
_entity_poly.pdbx_seq_one_letter_code
_entity_poly.pdbx_strand_id
1 'polypeptide(L)'
;MDINADQPIFVISVAAELADMHPQTLRQYDRLGIVKPSRAPGKSRRYSQRDVNMLREVQRLSQEGVSLEGIKRILELENQVAALQSRIAELTEELGRRPRAVDSRIFAAGTAGDVVSLARGQRPRPRSQAVMLWRPRAIGK
;
A
#
# COMPACT_ATOMS: atom_id res chain seq x y z
N MET A 1 -6.22 -30.23 -0.93
CA MET A 1 -6.06 -29.91 0.51
C MET A 1 -5.19 -28.67 0.54
N ASP A 2 -5.81 -27.48 0.53
CA ASP A 2 -5.07 -26.23 0.43
C ASP A 2 -4.32 -26.00 1.73
N ILE A 3 -3.04 -26.34 1.72
CA ILE A 3 -2.14 -26.06 2.84
C ILE A 3 -2.00 -24.54 2.84
N ASN A 4 -2.63 -23.88 3.82
CA ASN A 4 -2.42 -22.45 4.03
C ASN A 4 -0.92 -22.24 4.26
N ALA A 5 -0.25 -21.59 3.30
CA ALA A 5 1.20 -21.50 3.26
C ALA A 5 1.80 -20.75 4.46
N ASP A 6 0.98 -19.96 5.17
CA ASP A 6 1.35 -19.21 6.38
C ASP A 6 1.12 -20.02 7.67
N GLN A 7 0.52 -21.22 7.61
CA GLN A 7 0.24 -22.02 8.80
C GLN A 7 1.53 -22.70 9.31
N PRO A 8 1.98 -22.44 10.55
CA PRO A 8 3.23 -22.97 11.07
C PRO A 8 3.05 -24.41 11.57
N ILE A 9 3.14 -25.37 10.65
CA ILE A 9 2.93 -26.80 10.91
C ILE A 9 4.22 -27.62 10.96
N PHE A 10 5.32 -27.12 10.38
CA PHE A 10 6.57 -27.87 10.26
C PHE A 10 7.45 -27.69 11.50
N VAL A 11 7.87 -28.79 12.10
CA VAL A 11 8.91 -28.76 13.15
C VAL A 11 10.29 -28.50 12.53
N ILE A 12 11.28 -28.11 13.35
CA ILE A 12 12.61 -27.75 12.86
C ILE A 12 13.30 -28.86 12.03
N SER A 13 13.11 -30.14 12.37
CA SER A 13 13.69 -31.26 11.61
C SER A 13 13.10 -31.34 10.21
N VAL A 14 11.78 -31.29 10.10
CA VAL A 14 11.06 -31.32 8.82
C VAL A 14 11.37 -30.08 7.99
N ALA A 15 11.40 -28.90 8.62
CA ALA A 15 11.75 -27.66 7.93
C ALA A 15 13.19 -27.68 7.39
N ALA A 16 14.13 -28.26 8.14
CA ALA A 16 15.52 -28.41 7.75
C ALA A 16 15.67 -29.36 6.54
N GLU A 17 14.96 -30.49 6.56
CA GLU A 17 14.91 -31.44 5.44
C GLU A 17 14.30 -30.80 4.20
N LEU A 18 13.17 -30.10 4.34
CA LEU A 18 12.54 -29.40 3.22
C LEU A 18 13.43 -28.28 2.66
N ALA A 19 14.16 -27.56 3.52
CA ALA A 19 15.06 -26.50 3.09
C ALA A 19 16.43 -27.01 2.60
N ASP A 20 16.69 -28.32 2.63
CA ASP A 20 18.02 -28.91 2.36
C ASP A 20 19.15 -28.25 3.18
N MET A 21 18.90 -28.14 4.50
CA MET A 21 19.78 -27.46 5.45
C MET A 21 19.95 -28.25 6.74
N HIS A 22 21.02 -27.96 7.48
CA HIS A 22 21.18 -28.49 8.82
C HIS A 22 20.30 -27.74 9.84
N PRO A 23 19.66 -28.41 10.82
CA PRO A 23 18.84 -27.76 11.85
C PRO A 23 19.58 -26.68 12.66
N GLN A 24 20.91 -26.78 12.79
CA GLN A 24 21.72 -25.76 13.45
C GLN A 24 21.76 -24.44 12.67
N THR A 25 21.77 -24.50 11.34
CA THR A 25 21.72 -23.34 10.45
C THR A 25 20.39 -22.61 10.57
N LEU A 26 19.28 -23.35 10.62
CA LEU A 26 17.95 -22.76 10.89
C LEU A 26 17.91 -22.04 12.24
N ARG A 27 18.53 -22.61 13.29
CA ARG A 27 18.67 -21.94 14.59
C ARG A 27 19.56 -20.70 14.54
N GLN A 28 20.55 -20.66 13.66
CA GLN A 28 21.39 -19.49 13.45
C GLN A 28 20.60 -18.38 12.75
N TYR A 29 19.87 -18.71 11.70
CA TYR A 29 19.05 -17.74 10.96
C TYR A 29 17.91 -17.17 11.80
N ASP A 30 17.27 -17.99 12.64
CA ASP A 30 16.31 -17.52 13.67
C ASP A 30 16.96 -16.54 14.65
N ARG A 31 18.15 -16.85 15.17
CA ARG A 31 18.87 -15.94 16.09
C ARG A 31 19.27 -14.62 15.44
N LEU A 32 19.63 -14.64 14.15
CA LEU A 32 19.94 -13.44 13.38
C LEU A 32 18.69 -12.64 12.99
N GLY A 33 17.50 -13.22 13.20
CA GLY A 33 16.21 -12.62 12.89
C GLY A 33 15.87 -12.61 11.41
N ILE A 34 16.53 -13.45 10.60
CA ILE A 34 16.31 -13.57 9.15
C ILE A 34 14.96 -14.25 8.89
N VAL A 35 14.65 -15.29 9.66
CA VAL A 35 13.37 -16.00 9.63
C VAL A 35 12.81 -16.05 11.05
N LYS A 36 11.53 -15.70 11.22
CA LYS A 36 10.88 -15.65 12.54
C LYS A 36 9.86 -16.79 12.65
N PRO A 37 10.25 -17.99 13.11
CA PRO A 37 9.33 -19.09 13.29
C PRO A 37 8.30 -18.78 14.38
N SER A 38 7.10 -19.31 14.22
CA SER A 38 6.11 -19.32 15.29
C SER A 38 6.55 -20.27 16.41
N ARG A 39 6.13 -20.00 17.64
CA ARG A 39 6.43 -20.85 18.80
C ARG A 39 5.18 -21.58 19.23
N ALA A 40 5.24 -22.90 19.27
CA ALA A 40 4.17 -23.71 19.81
C ALA A 40 4.17 -23.69 21.36
N PRO A 41 3.05 -24.07 22.01
CA PRO A 41 3.04 -24.36 23.45
C PRO A 41 4.12 -25.39 23.75
N GLY A 42 5.09 -25.06 24.59
CA GLY A 42 6.30 -25.86 24.79
C GLY A 42 7.57 -25.31 24.12
N LYS A 43 7.54 -24.07 23.62
CA LYS A 43 8.72 -23.30 23.17
C LYS A 43 9.42 -23.86 21.91
N SER A 44 8.84 -24.88 21.27
CA SER A 44 9.35 -25.48 20.04
C SER A 44 9.05 -24.58 18.84
N ARG A 45 10.02 -24.48 17.91
CA ARG A 45 9.91 -23.69 16.69
C ARG A 45 9.02 -24.42 15.70
N ARG A 46 8.05 -23.70 15.14
CA ARG A 46 7.24 -24.15 14.02
C ARG A 46 7.41 -23.19 12.85
N TYR A 47 7.62 -23.81 11.69
CA TYR A 47 7.83 -23.15 10.42
C TYR A 47 6.60 -23.38 9.56
N SER A 48 6.20 -22.35 8.84
CA SER A 48 5.21 -22.41 7.79
C SER A 48 5.85 -22.81 6.46
N GLN A 49 5.06 -23.11 5.43
CA GLN A 49 5.59 -23.38 4.10
C GLN A 49 6.33 -22.15 3.55
N ARG A 50 5.81 -20.95 3.86
CA ARG A 50 6.45 -19.69 3.49
C ARG A 50 7.83 -19.52 4.14
N ASP A 51 7.97 -19.89 5.41
CA ASP A 51 9.27 -19.85 6.09
C ASP A 51 10.29 -20.79 5.43
N VAL A 52 9.85 -21.98 5.02
CA VAL A 52 10.71 -22.95 4.31
C VAL A 52 11.16 -22.38 2.95
N ASN A 53 10.25 -21.76 2.21
CA ASN A 53 10.61 -21.12 0.93
C ASN A 53 11.60 -19.97 1.14
N MET A 54 11.40 -19.15 2.17
CA MET A 54 12.33 -18.08 2.55
C MET A 54 13.70 -18.64 2.94
N LEU A 55 13.77 -19.75 3.68
CA LEU A 55 15.04 -20.40 4.02
C LEU A 55 15.80 -20.85 2.76
N ARG A 56 15.12 -21.47 1.79
CA ARG A 56 15.75 -21.88 0.51
C ARG A 56 16.32 -20.68 -0.24
N GLU A 57 15.58 -19.57 -0.26
CA GLU A 57 16.05 -18.35 -0.93
C GLU A 57 17.26 -17.73 -0.23
N VAL A 58 17.26 -17.69 1.10
CA VAL A 58 18.41 -17.27 1.90
C VAL A 58 19.64 -18.16 1.60
N GLN A 59 19.43 -19.48 1.42
CA GLN A 59 20.50 -20.40 1.03
C GLN A 59 21.12 -20.02 -0.30
N ARG A 60 20.25 -19.82 -1.30
CA ARG A 60 20.65 -19.52 -2.68
C ARG A 60 21.47 -18.23 -2.72
N LEU A 61 20.97 -17.17 -2.08
CA LEU A 61 21.69 -15.89 -1.98
C LEU A 61 23.01 -16.02 -1.21
N SER A 62 23.05 -16.85 -0.16
CA SER A 62 24.28 -17.10 0.60
C SER A 62 25.32 -17.86 -0.24
N GLN A 63 24.90 -18.79 -1.10
CA GLN A 63 25.77 -19.53 -2.02
C GLN A 63 26.31 -18.63 -3.14
N GLU A 64 25.55 -17.60 -3.52
CA GLU A 64 25.96 -16.55 -4.47
C GLU A 64 26.93 -15.52 -3.87
N GLY A 65 27.31 -15.67 -2.59
CA GLY A 65 28.30 -14.84 -1.92
C GLY A 65 27.73 -13.61 -1.21
N VAL A 66 26.40 -13.51 -1.08
CA VAL A 66 25.77 -12.43 -0.32
C VAL A 66 25.92 -12.68 1.18
N SER A 67 26.33 -11.67 1.93
CA SER A 67 26.43 -11.77 3.39
C SER A 67 25.04 -11.91 4.03
N LEU A 68 24.95 -12.62 5.16
CA LEU A 68 23.68 -12.79 5.89
C LEU A 68 23.04 -11.46 6.32
N GLU A 69 23.86 -10.44 6.61
CA GLU A 69 23.38 -9.08 6.87
C GLU A 69 22.80 -8.42 5.62
N GLY A 70 23.43 -8.63 4.46
CA GLY A 70 22.91 -8.20 3.17
C GLY A 70 21.56 -8.84 2.87
N ILE A 71 21.45 -10.15 3.05
CA ILE A 71 20.19 -10.90 2.86
C ILE A 71 19.11 -10.37 3.80
N LYS A 72 19.42 -10.18 5.08
CA LYS A 72 18.49 -9.58 6.04
C LYS A 72 18.00 -8.21 5.57
N ARG A 73 18.91 -7.35 5.09
CA ARG A 73 18.55 -6.02 4.61
C ARG A 73 17.65 -6.07 3.37
N ILE A 74 17.93 -6.98 2.44
CA ILE A 74 17.10 -7.21 1.25
C ILE A 74 15.69 -7.61 1.68
N LEU A 75 15.55 -8.61 2.56
CA LEU A 75 14.25 -9.07 3.04
C LEU A 75 13.47 -7.96 3.79
N GLU A 76 14.16 -7.13 4.59
CA GLU A 76 13.53 -5.97 5.22
C GLU A 76 12.98 -4.98 4.19
N LEU A 77 13.74 -4.69 3.13
CA LEU A 77 13.34 -3.79 2.06
C LEU A 77 12.17 -4.37 1.26
N GLU A 78 12.19 -5.65 0.92
CA GLU A 78 11.08 -6.32 0.24
C GLU A 78 9.78 -6.23 1.05
N ASN A 79 9.86 -6.45 2.37
CA ASN A 79 8.70 -6.31 3.26
C ASN A 79 8.19 -4.86 3.29
N GLN A 80 9.08 -3.87 3.30
CA GLN A 80 8.69 -2.46 3.22
C GLN A 80 8.02 -2.13 1.88
N VAL A 81 8.56 -2.62 0.77
CA VAL A 81 7.97 -2.45 -0.57
C VAL A 81 6.58 -3.07 -0.62
N ALA A 82 6.41 -4.30 -0.13
CA ALA A 82 5.10 -4.97 -0.09
C ALA A 82 4.09 -4.19 0.78
N ALA A 83 4.52 -3.68 1.93
CA ALA A 83 3.66 -2.85 2.80
C ALA A 83 3.26 -1.54 2.13
N LEU A 84 4.20 -0.87 1.46
CA LEU A 84 3.93 0.37 0.71
C LEU A 84 2.99 0.12 -0.47
N GLN A 85 3.19 -0.96 -1.21
CA GLN A 85 2.30 -1.35 -2.31
C GLN A 85 0.88 -1.63 -1.82
N SER A 86 0.74 -2.35 -0.70
CA SER A 86 -0.57 -2.58 -0.06
C SER A 86 -1.23 -1.26 0.35
N ARG A 87 -0.46 -0.33 0.93
CA ARG A 87 -0.96 1.00 1.31
C ARG A 87 -1.38 1.83 0.10
N ILE A 88 -0.63 1.76 -1.00
CA ILE A 88 -0.99 2.43 -2.26
C ILE A 88 -2.29 1.86 -2.81
N ALA A 89 -2.45 0.53 -2.80
CA ALA A 89 -3.67 -0.12 -3.25
C ALA A 89 -4.89 0.33 -2.41
N GLU A 90 -4.77 0.31 -1.08
CA GLU A 90 -5.80 0.76 -0.14
C GLU A 90 -6.20 2.23 -0.40
N LEU A 91 -5.23 3.14 -0.52
CA LEU A 91 -5.48 4.56 -0.75
C LEU A 91 -6.09 4.81 -2.14
N THR A 92 -5.66 4.06 -3.15
CA THR A 92 -6.21 4.15 -4.51
C THR A 92 -7.66 3.71 -4.54
N GLU A 93 -8.00 2.64 -3.79
CA GLU A 93 -9.38 2.19 -3.61
C GLU A 93 -10.22 3.25 -2.87
N GLU A 94 -9.69 3.86 -1.81
CA GLU A 94 -10.39 4.93 -1.08
C GLU A 94 -10.68 6.14 -1.99
N LEU A 95 -9.72 6.56 -2.81
CA LEU A 95 -9.90 7.64 -3.78
C LEU A 95 -10.91 7.28 -4.88
N GLY A 96 -10.96 6.02 -5.29
CA GLY A 96 -11.96 5.52 -6.25
C GLY A 96 -13.36 5.40 -5.66
N ARG A 97 -13.47 5.10 -4.36
CA ARG A 97 -14.74 4.94 -3.64
C ARG A 97 -15.35 6.28 -3.22
N ARG A 98 -14.53 7.34 -3.05
CA ARG A 98 -15.06 8.69 -3.00
C ARG A 98 -15.82 8.91 -4.31
N PRO A 99 -17.14 9.21 -4.28
CA PRO A 99 -17.81 9.59 -5.51
C PRO A 99 -16.98 10.73 -6.08
N ARG A 100 -16.42 10.56 -7.29
CA ARG A 100 -15.93 11.68 -8.11
C ARG A 100 -16.97 12.75 -7.88
N ALA A 101 -16.64 13.87 -7.24
CA ALA A 101 -17.62 14.89 -6.90
C ALA A 101 -18.40 15.17 -8.19
N VAL A 102 -19.58 14.57 -8.30
CA VAL A 102 -20.26 14.34 -9.58
C VAL A 102 -20.74 15.72 -9.93
N ASP A 103 -20.04 16.38 -10.86
CA ASP A 103 -20.20 17.79 -11.19
C ASP A 103 -20.34 18.66 -9.94
N SER A 104 -19.29 19.34 -9.50
CA SER A 104 -19.52 20.46 -8.56
C SER A 104 -20.34 21.53 -9.29
N ARG A 105 -21.66 21.34 -9.30
CA ARG A 105 -22.65 22.25 -9.83
C ARG A 105 -22.62 23.41 -8.87
N ILE A 106 -22.08 24.52 -9.36
CA ILE A 106 -22.17 25.78 -8.65
C ILE A 106 -23.60 26.28 -8.86
N PHE A 107 -24.33 26.43 -7.76
CA PHE A 107 -25.63 27.07 -7.77
C PHE A 107 -25.42 28.57 -7.80
N ALA A 108 -25.82 29.23 -8.89
CA ALA A 108 -25.82 30.67 -8.98
C ALA A 108 -27.25 31.18 -8.82
N ALA A 109 -27.44 32.25 -8.04
CA ALA A 109 -28.68 33.00 -8.02
C ALA A 109 -28.76 33.85 -9.29
N GLY A 110 -29.80 33.60 -10.10
CA GLY A 110 -30.14 34.46 -11.22
C GLY A 110 -30.68 35.81 -10.73
N THR A 111 -30.60 36.83 -11.58
CA THR A 111 -31.08 38.18 -11.27
C THR A 111 -32.60 38.26 -11.08
N ALA A 112 -33.33 37.21 -11.47
CA ALA A 112 -34.77 37.07 -11.26
C ALA A 112 -35.12 36.28 -9.98
N GLY A 113 -34.13 35.89 -9.18
CA GLY A 113 -34.32 35.09 -7.96
C GLY A 113 -34.42 33.57 -8.19
N ASP A 114 -34.18 33.09 -9.41
CA ASP A 114 -34.12 31.68 -9.77
C ASP A 114 -32.76 31.05 -9.44
N VAL A 115 -32.73 29.73 -9.22
CA VAL A 115 -31.49 28.98 -8.95
C VAL A 115 -31.08 28.23 -10.23
N VAL A 116 -29.88 28.54 -10.75
CA VAL A 116 -29.33 27.89 -11.95
C VAL A 116 -28.15 27.00 -11.56
N SER A 117 -28.18 25.74 -11.99
CA SER A 117 -27.08 24.78 -11.85
C SER A 117 -26.09 24.97 -13.01
N LEU A 118 -24.86 25.41 -12.71
CA LEU A 118 -23.80 25.59 -13.70
C LEU A 118 -22.65 24.60 -13.47
N ALA A 119 -22.04 24.12 -14.55
CA ALA A 119 -20.77 23.42 -14.45
C ALA A 119 -19.66 24.37 -13.99
N ARG A 120 -18.73 23.88 -13.17
CA ARG A 120 -17.57 24.68 -12.73
C ARG A 120 -16.78 25.17 -13.95
N GLY A 121 -16.57 26.49 -14.05
CA GLY A 121 -15.85 27.14 -15.15
C GLY A 121 -16.74 27.64 -16.30
N GLN A 122 -18.06 27.37 -16.26
CA GLN A 122 -19.00 27.90 -17.25
C GLN A 122 -19.47 29.29 -16.82
N ARG A 123 -19.30 30.31 -17.69
CA ARG A 123 -19.88 31.63 -17.44
C ARG A 123 -21.40 31.58 -17.65
N PRO A 124 -22.20 32.23 -16.78
CA PRO A 124 -23.63 32.42 -17.03
C PRO A 124 -23.83 33.06 -18.39
N ARG A 125 -24.70 32.50 -19.23
CA ARG A 125 -25.05 33.15 -20.50
C ARG A 125 -25.88 34.40 -20.19
N PRO A 126 -25.45 35.60 -20.61
CA PRO A 126 -26.24 36.80 -20.38
C PRO A 126 -27.54 36.73 -21.19
N ARG A 127 -28.67 37.03 -20.54
CA ARG A 127 -29.99 37.11 -21.18
C ARG A 127 -30.14 38.34 -22.07
N SER A 128 -29.20 39.29 -21.97
CA SER A 128 -29.15 40.56 -22.71
C SER A 128 -27.73 40.89 -23.15
N GLN A 129 -27.55 41.28 -24.41
CA GLN A 129 -26.27 41.77 -24.96
C GLN A 129 -25.99 43.25 -24.65
N ALA A 130 -26.75 43.87 -23.74
CA ALA A 130 -26.62 45.28 -23.43
C ALA A 130 -25.33 45.53 -22.62
N VAL A 131 -24.41 46.31 -23.19
CA VAL A 131 -23.19 46.77 -22.54
C VAL A 131 -23.50 48.06 -21.78
N MET A 132 -23.38 48.05 -20.46
CA MET A 132 -23.40 49.27 -19.66
C MET A 132 -21.98 49.86 -19.61
N LEU A 133 -21.82 51.06 -20.17
CA LEU A 133 -20.60 51.84 -20.00
C LEU A 133 -20.62 52.48 -18.61
N TRP A 134 -19.97 51.85 -17.64
CA TRP A 134 -19.78 52.44 -16.32
C TRP A 134 -18.84 53.64 -16.43
N ARG A 135 -19.36 54.83 -16.13
CA ARG A 135 -18.57 56.06 -16.00
C ARG A 135 -18.48 56.42 -14.52
N PRO A 136 -17.29 56.32 -13.88
CA PRO A 136 -17.12 56.83 -12.53
C PRO A 136 -17.28 58.35 -12.56
N ARG A 137 -18.22 58.88 -11.78
CA ARG A 137 -18.24 60.33 -11.50
C ARG A 137 -17.04 60.63 -10.61
N ALA A 138 -16.14 61.48 -11.12
CA ALA A 138 -15.06 62.04 -10.33
C ALA A 138 -15.68 62.74 -9.11
N ILE A 139 -15.28 62.28 -7.92
CA ILE A 139 -15.59 62.96 -6.66
C ILE A 139 -14.66 64.18 -6.65
N GLY A 140 -15.23 65.36 -6.90
CA GLY A 140 -14.49 66.62 -6.94
C GLY A 140 -13.96 67.04 -5.57
N LYS A 141 -12.84 67.76 -5.59
CA LYS A 141 -12.54 68.85 -4.66
C LYS A 141 -12.32 70.10 -5.49
#